data_AF-A0A2D4RZ40-F1
#
_entry.id   AF-A0A2D4RZ40-F1
#
_cell.length_a   1.000
_cell.length_b   1.000
_cell.length_c   1.000
_cell.angle_alpha   90.00
_cell.angle_beta   90.00
_cell.angle_gamma   90.00
#
_symmetry.space_group_name_H-M   'P 1'
#
loop_
_entity.id
_entity.type
_entity.pdbx_description
1 polymer ?
#
loop_
_entity_poly.entity_id
_entity_poly.type
_entity_poly.pdbx_seq_one_letter_code
_entity_poly.pdbx_strand_id
1 'polypeptide(L)'
;MDNIRLQAGSADAQLALMTGNIKGESGWVVEKKAQGELSFIRPSVAFPSLVFRLFKSIRVMSLTATFFPALAIVLFHLSAGLPIDWITLICAIFAMLMLQVAVNVFNDVEDYLKFIDLPGTLGGSGVIQSGWLNVVQLKCLAWSALTIAGLLSVPAIIKSPEYIFACAVFAGLGVMGYSGKPFRFKYRALGDLFVFLLCGPILTIGVSIAAINQLNISVVMMGIFFGLIACGILNANNINDINVDSQSGARTLASVLGFRKARWLQTFYYVAAFVSLFFLAWTISPWLMLPWLSIPLIYQHLSTLFLAQRCDDESLASIRFDAAKLHMALSVLICVSLMLIV
;
A
#
# COMPACT_ATOMS: atom_id res chain seq x y z
N MET A 1 22.64 15.71 20.00
CA MET A 1 22.33 15.55 18.57
C MET A 1 22.90 16.75 17.86
N ASP A 2 23.79 16.54 16.92
CA ASP A 2 24.29 17.64 16.09
C ASP A 2 23.13 18.16 15.24
N ASN A 3 22.92 19.48 15.26
CA ASN A 3 21.87 20.13 14.49
C ASN A 3 22.51 21.11 13.52
N ILE A 4 22.32 20.85 12.22
CA ILE A 4 22.81 21.72 11.15
C ILE A 4 21.61 22.37 10.47
N ARG A 5 21.67 23.70 10.31
CA ARG A 5 20.66 24.45 9.57
C ARG A 5 21.19 24.87 8.22
N LEU A 6 20.40 24.62 7.18
CA LEU A 6 20.70 25.03 5.82
C LEU A 6 19.50 25.80 5.25
N GLN A 7 19.75 26.81 4.42
CA GLN A 7 18.67 27.53 3.76
C GLN A 7 17.89 26.61 2.82
N ALA A 8 16.57 26.59 2.95
CA ALA A 8 15.71 25.75 2.12
C ALA A 8 15.83 26.19 0.65
N GLY A 9 16.12 25.22 -0.22
CA GLY A 9 16.30 25.47 -1.65
C GLY A 9 17.75 25.73 -2.08
N SER A 10 18.69 25.93 -1.14
CA SER A 10 20.12 26.00 -1.48
C SER A 10 20.64 24.67 -2.03
N ALA A 11 21.72 24.72 -2.82
CA ALA A 11 22.35 23.51 -3.37
C ALA A 11 22.77 22.53 -2.26
N ASP A 12 23.33 23.04 -1.17
CA ASP A 12 23.75 22.23 -0.02
C ASP A 12 22.54 21.56 0.67
N ALA A 13 21.45 22.30 0.85
CA ALA A 13 20.23 21.75 1.44
C ALA A 13 19.60 20.67 0.56
N GLN A 14 19.60 20.86 -0.76
CA GLN A 14 19.11 19.86 -1.71
C GLN A 14 20.01 18.62 -1.74
N LEU A 15 21.34 18.81 -1.74
CA LEU A 15 22.30 17.72 -1.69
C LEU A 15 22.15 16.91 -0.40
N ALA A 16 22.07 17.59 0.75
CA ALA A 16 21.84 16.97 2.04
C ALA A 16 20.50 16.21 2.09
N LEU A 17 19.43 16.80 1.57
CA LEU A 17 18.11 16.16 1.50
C LEU A 17 18.13 14.89 0.65
N MET A 18 18.86 14.88 -0.46
CA MET A 18 18.90 13.75 -1.40
C MET A 18 19.86 12.64 -0.96
N THR A 19 21.03 13.01 -0.44
CA THR A 19 22.13 12.07 -0.16
C THR A 19 22.25 11.70 1.32
N GLY A 20 21.63 12.49 2.21
CA GLY A 20 21.85 12.39 3.65
C GLY A 20 23.30 12.67 4.05
N ASN A 21 24.08 13.34 3.19
CA ASN A 21 25.47 13.70 3.44
C ASN A 21 25.60 15.19 3.74
N ILE A 22 26.27 15.52 4.84
CA ILE A 22 26.68 16.89 5.16
C ILE A 22 28.15 16.85 5.56
N LYS A 23 28.98 17.62 4.85
CA LYS A 23 30.43 17.74 5.10
C LYS A 23 31.17 16.39 5.16
N GLY A 24 30.76 15.42 4.35
CA GLY A 24 31.40 14.10 4.26
C GLY A 24 30.81 13.05 5.22
N GLU A 25 29.97 13.45 6.16
CA GLU A 25 29.29 12.52 7.07
C GLU A 25 27.93 12.10 6.53
N SER A 26 27.59 10.83 6.63
CA SER A 26 26.30 10.27 6.19
C SER A 26 25.31 10.06 7.35
N GLY A 27 24.04 9.86 6.99
CA GLY A 27 22.95 9.59 7.94
C GLY A 27 22.24 10.84 8.44
N TRP A 28 22.46 11.99 7.80
CA TRP A 28 21.71 13.20 8.08
C TRP A 28 20.30 13.12 7.49
N VAL A 29 19.33 13.56 8.27
CA VAL A 29 17.91 13.59 7.90
C VAL A 29 17.31 14.92 8.29
N VAL A 30 16.32 15.39 7.54
CA VAL A 30 15.57 16.59 7.92
C VAL A 30 14.70 16.26 9.12
N GLU A 31 14.80 17.08 10.17
CA GLU A 31 13.94 17.02 11.35
C GLU A 31 12.71 17.91 11.17
N LYS A 32 12.89 19.11 10.61
CA LYS A 32 11.84 20.11 10.45
C LYS A 32 12.18 21.15 9.40
N LYS A 33 11.14 21.77 8.85
CA LYS A 33 11.22 22.95 7.99
C LYS A 33 10.54 24.13 8.68
N ALA A 34 11.30 25.20 8.94
CA ALA A 34 10.77 26.40 9.60
C ALA A 34 11.44 27.66 9.05
N GLN A 35 10.66 28.73 8.84
CA GLN A 35 11.19 30.07 8.49
C GLN A 35 12.16 30.10 7.29
N GLY A 36 11.94 29.24 6.28
CA GLY A 36 12.82 29.18 5.11
C GLY A 36 14.12 28.39 5.31
N GLU A 37 14.28 27.71 6.45
CA GLU A 37 15.43 26.84 6.74
C GLU A 37 14.99 25.37 6.91
N LEU A 38 15.92 24.46 6.62
CA LEU A 38 15.84 23.05 6.94
C LEU A 38 16.79 22.74 8.09
N SER A 39 16.26 22.15 9.15
CA SER A 39 17.03 21.63 10.28
C SER A 39 17.33 20.17 10.03
N PHE A 40 18.61 19.80 10.03
CA PHE A 40 19.08 18.44 9.86
C PHE A 40 19.60 17.89 11.18
N ILE A 41 19.27 16.63 11.44
CA ILE A 41 19.79 15.86 12.57
C ILE A 41 20.47 14.60 12.05
N ARG A 42 21.38 14.06 12.85
CA ARG A 42 21.95 12.72 12.64
C ARG A 42 21.43 11.79 13.73
N PRO A 43 20.45 10.92 13.43
CA PRO A 43 19.85 10.05 14.44
C PRO A 43 20.91 9.12 15.06
N SER A 44 20.97 9.07 16.38
CA SER A 44 21.91 8.22 17.13
C SER A 44 21.40 6.78 17.27
N VAL A 45 20.87 6.21 16.18
CA VAL A 45 20.37 4.83 16.13
C VAL A 45 21.40 3.92 15.49
N ALA A 46 21.51 2.69 15.99
CA ALA A 46 22.38 1.68 15.41
C ALA A 46 22.02 1.45 13.92
N PHE A 47 23.04 1.25 13.08
CA PHE A 47 22.86 0.91 11.68
C PHE A 47 22.65 -0.60 11.54
N PRO A 48 21.44 -1.08 11.22
CA PRO A 48 21.20 -2.50 11.05
C PRO A 48 21.78 -3.01 9.72
N SER A 49 21.78 -4.33 9.55
CA SER A 49 22.27 -4.98 8.32
C SER A 49 21.55 -4.45 7.07
N LEU A 50 22.21 -4.52 5.91
CA LEU A 50 21.61 -4.10 4.64
C LEU A 50 20.30 -4.86 4.37
N VAL A 51 20.27 -6.16 4.66
CA VAL A 51 19.08 -7.00 4.49
C VAL A 51 17.91 -6.48 5.33
N PHE A 52 18.15 -6.12 6.59
CA PHE A 52 17.10 -5.57 7.45
C PHE A 52 16.58 -4.22 6.95
N ARG A 53 17.49 -3.35 6.46
CA ARG A 53 17.11 -2.05 5.88
C ARG A 53 16.22 -2.23 4.64
N LEU A 54 16.60 -3.14 3.75
CA LEU A 54 15.81 -3.48 2.56
C LEU A 54 14.46 -4.12 2.94
N PHE A 55 14.45 -5.05 3.89
CA PHE A 55 13.22 -5.68 4.37
C PHE A 55 12.23 -4.65 4.93
N LYS A 56 12.73 -3.67 5.69
CA LYS A 56 11.90 -2.60 6.22
C LYS A 56 11.43 -1.65 5.10
N SER A 57 12.30 -1.28 4.16
CA SER A 57 11.97 -0.34 3.07
C SER A 57 10.91 -0.86 2.11
N ILE A 58 10.88 -2.17 1.84
CA ILE A 58 9.86 -2.77 0.97
C ILE A 58 8.48 -2.90 1.66
N ARG A 59 8.40 -2.62 2.97
CA ARG A 59 7.18 -2.69 3.79
C ARG A 59 6.49 -4.05 3.65
N VAL A 60 7.19 -5.14 3.98
CA VAL A 60 6.72 -6.54 3.76
C VAL A 60 5.27 -6.80 4.17
N MET A 61 4.80 -6.22 5.28
CA MET A 61 3.40 -6.38 5.70
C MET A 61 2.40 -5.87 4.66
N SER A 62 2.72 -4.81 3.92
CA SER A 62 1.87 -4.30 2.84
C SER A 62 1.85 -5.21 1.60
N LEU A 63 2.87 -6.05 1.39
CA LEU A 63 2.89 -7.01 0.27
C LEU A 63 1.79 -8.07 0.41
N THR A 64 1.25 -8.26 1.62
CA THR A 64 0.10 -9.14 1.86
C THR A 64 -1.15 -8.69 1.10
N ALA A 65 -1.31 -7.38 0.86
CA ALA A 65 -2.39 -6.80 0.04
C ALA A 65 -2.23 -7.08 -1.46
N THR A 66 -1.12 -7.68 -1.87
CA THR A 66 -0.89 -8.15 -3.24
C THR A 66 -0.85 -9.67 -3.30
N PHE A 67 -0.13 -10.30 -2.36
CA PHE A 67 0.10 -11.74 -2.35
C PHE A 67 -1.18 -12.54 -2.14
N PHE A 68 -1.98 -12.23 -1.11
CA PHE A 68 -3.17 -13.05 -0.83
C PHE A 68 -4.28 -12.91 -1.87
N PRO A 69 -4.59 -11.72 -2.41
CA PRO A 69 -5.52 -11.63 -3.54
C PRO A 69 -5.06 -12.47 -4.73
N ALA A 70 -3.76 -12.45 -5.05
CA ALA A 70 -3.23 -13.29 -6.12
C ALA A 70 -3.35 -14.78 -5.82
N LEU A 71 -2.99 -15.20 -4.60
CA LEU A 71 -3.14 -16.58 -4.14
C LEU A 71 -4.60 -17.05 -4.21
N ALA A 72 -5.55 -16.20 -3.80
CA ALA A 72 -6.97 -16.50 -3.90
C ALA A 72 -7.39 -16.75 -5.36
N ILE A 73 -6.94 -15.96 -6.32
CA ILE A 73 -7.24 -16.21 -7.74
C ILE A 73 -6.63 -17.54 -8.23
N VAL A 74 -5.42 -17.88 -7.79
CA VAL A 74 -4.83 -19.20 -8.11
C VAL A 74 -5.69 -20.33 -7.56
N LEU A 75 -6.11 -20.25 -6.30
CA LEU A 75 -6.94 -21.26 -5.64
C LEU A 75 -8.33 -21.37 -6.29
N PHE A 76 -8.91 -20.23 -6.69
CA PHE A 76 -10.17 -20.21 -7.43
C PHE A 76 -10.06 -20.97 -8.76
N HIS A 77 -9.02 -20.70 -9.56
CA HIS A 77 -8.82 -21.39 -10.83
C HIS A 77 -8.51 -22.88 -10.67
N LEU A 78 -7.78 -23.25 -9.62
CA LEU A 78 -7.57 -24.65 -9.25
C LEU A 78 -8.88 -25.34 -8.87
N SER A 79 -9.73 -24.69 -8.07
CA SER A 79 -11.05 -25.23 -7.67
C SER A 79 -12.00 -25.41 -8.86
N ALA A 80 -11.81 -24.62 -9.92
CA ALA A 80 -12.57 -24.72 -11.16
C ALA A 80 -11.99 -25.77 -12.15
N GLY A 81 -10.88 -26.43 -11.81
CA GLY A 81 -10.23 -27.42 -12.69
C GLY A 81 -9.65 -26.84 -13.97
N LEU A 82 -9.35 -25.54 -14.01
CA LEU A 82 -8.87 -24.85 -15.22
C LEU A 82 -7.37 -25.10 -15.43
N PRO A 83 -6.90 -25.26 -16.68
CA PRO A 83 -5.49 -25.43 -16.98
C PRO A 83 -4.72 -24.13 -16.75
N ILE A 84 -3.80 -24.13 -15.79
CA ILE A 84 -3.01 -22.96 -15.39
C ILE A 84 -1.66 -22.95 -16.12
N ASP A 85 -1.34 -21.81 -16.73
CA ASP A 85 0.01 -21.49 -17.19
C ASP A 85 0.88 -21.00 -16.03
N TRP A 86 1.54 -21.94 -15.36
CA TRP A 86 2.33 -21.69 -14.16
C TRP A 86 3.49 -20.71 -14.38
N ILE A 87 4.13 -20.72 -15.55
CA ILE A 87 5.28 -19.85 -15.81
C ILE A 87 4.83 -18.40 -15.85
N THR A 88 3.83 -18.09 -16.69
CA THR A 88 3.29 -16.73 -16.82
C THR A 88 2.67 -16.25 -15.52
N LEU A 89 1.95 -17.12 -14.80
CA LEU A 89 1.35 -16.82 -13.51
C LEU A 89 2.40 -16.44 -12.46
N ILE A 90 3.43 -17.27 -12.27
CA ILE A 90 4.48 -17.00 -11.27
C ILE A 90 5.19 -15.69 -11.60
N CYS A 91 5.55 -15.47 -12.87
CA CYS A 91 6.13 -14.21 -13.32
C CYS A 91 5.21 -13.01 -13.02
N ALA A 92 3.91 -13.10 -13.29
CA ALA A 92 2.95 -12.04 -13.01
C ALA A 92 2.82 -11.74 -11.51
N ILE A 93 2.78 -12.76 -10.64
CA ILE A 93 2.74 -12.60 -9.18
C ILE A 93 3.97 -11.82 -8.70
N PHE A 94 5.17 -12.25 -9.12
CA PHE A 94 6.40 -11.53 -8.77
C PHE A 94 6.44 -10.12 -9.37
N ALA A 95 5.93 -9.90 -10.58
CA ALA A 95 5.83 -8.58 -11.18
C ALA A 95 4.98 -7.64 -10.32
N MET A 96 3.79 -8.08 -9.86
CA MET A 96 2.91 -7.26 -9.02
C MET A 96 3.51 -7.00 -7.64
N LEU A 97 4.20 -7.98 -7.04
CA LEU A 97 4.94 -7.76 -5.79
C LEU A 97 6.01 -6.68 -5.98
N MET A 98 6.75 -6.70 -7.09
CA MET A 98 7.74 -5.68 -7.40
C MET A 98 7.11 -4.30 -7.69
N LEU A 99 5.93 -4.24 -8.32
CA LEU A 99 5.17 -2.99 -8.47
C LEU A 99 4.74 -2.43 -7.10
N GLN A 100 4.29 -3.29 -6.18
CA GLN A 100 3.94 -2.89 -4.82
C GLN A 100 5.18 -2.38 -4.06
N VAL A 101 6.34 -3.03 -4.21
CA VAL A 101 7.61 -2.52 -3.67
C VAL A 101 7.93 -1.14 -4.24
N ALA A 102 7.84 -0.96 -5.57
CA ALA A 102 8.14 0.31 -6.21
C ALA A 102 7.23 1.45 -5.68
N VAL A 103 5.90 1.23 -5.61
CA VAL A 103 4.98 2.28 -5.13
C VAL A 103 5.20 2.62 -3.66
N ASN A 104 5.49 1.62 -2.81
CA ASN A 104 5.79 1.84 -1.40
C ASN A 104 7.06 2.69 -1.22
N VAL A 105 8.12 2.34 -1.93
CA VAL A 105 9.41 3.03 -1.82
C VAL A 105 9.34 4.43 -2.43
N PHE A 106 8.66 4.61 -3.57
CA PHE A 106 8.41 5.95 -4.11
C PHE A 106 7.55 6.80 -3.17
N ASN A 107 6.53 6.22 -2.54
CA ASN A 107 5.71 6.94 -1.58
C ASN A 107 6.53 7.42 -0.37
N ASP A 108 7.37 6.56 0.21
CA ASP A 108 8.26 6.93 1.32
C ASP A 108 9.21 8.08 0.94
N VAL A 109 9.76 8.05 -0.28
CA VAL A 109 10.61 9.12 -0.80
C VAL A 109 9.83 10.42 -0.96
N GLU A 110 8.65 10.39 -1.58
CA GLU A 110 7.85 11.59 -1.84
C GLU A 110 7.29 12.20 -0.54
N ASP A 111 6.87 11.38 0.43
CA ASP A 111 6.41 11.85 1.75
C ASP A 111 7.54 12.52 2.53
N TYR A 112 8.76 11.96 2.50
CA TYR A 112 9.94 12.60 3.10
C TYR A 112 10.31 13.93 2.43
N LEU A 113 10.35 13.97 1.10
CA LEU A 113 10.66 15.19 0.33
C LEU A 113 9.59 16.29 0.51
N LYS A 114 8.37 15.92 0.88
CA LYS A 114 7.29 16.84 1.25
C LYS A 114 7.28 17.23 2.71
N PHE A 115 8.19 16.69 3.53
CA PHE A 115 8.27 16.94 4.97
C PHE A 115 7.04 16.43 5.74
N ILE A 116 6.43 15.34 5.27
CA ILE A 116 5.29 14.68 5.93
C ILE A 116 5.83 13.62 6.91
N ASP A 117 6.60 12.67 6.38
CA ASP A 117 7.20 11.60 7.19
C ASP A 117 8.61 12.01 7.66
N LEU A 118 8.68 12.64 8.83
CA LEU A 118 9.92 13.11 9.46
C LEU A 118 10.29 12.24 10.68
N PRO A 119 11.53 12.32 11.21
CA PRO A 119 11.92 11.62 12.43
C PRO A 119 10.93 11.84 13.59
N GLY A 120 10.57 10.75 14.28
CA GLY A 120 9.59 10.79 15.37
C GLY A 120 8.12 10.62 14.93
N THR A 121 7.83 10.60 13.64
CA THR A 121 6.50 10.25 13.12
C THR A 121 6.33 8.73 12.96
N LEU A 122 5.08 8.26 12.95
CA LEU A 122 4.73 6.85 12.73
C LEU A 122 4.61 6.48 11.23
N GLY A 123 4.92 7.42 10.32
CA GLY A 123 4.76 7.29 8.87
C GLY A 123 5.92 6.58 8.16
N GLY A 124 5.70 6.24 6.89
CA GLY A 124 6.67 5.56 6.03
C GLY A 124 7.14 4.18 6.51
N SER A 125 8.25 3.70 5.97
CA SER A 125 8.99 2.54 6.50
C SER A 125 9.94 2.91 7.66
N GLY A 126 10.15 4.20 7.92
CA GLY A 126 11.08 4.68 8.94
C GLY A 126 12.57 4.54 8.58
N VAL A 127 12.92 4.02 7.38
CA VAL A 127 14.34 3.83 7.00
C VAL A 127 15.03 5.16 6.65
N ILE A 128 14.32 6.09 6.00
CA ILE A 128 14.83 7.43 5.71
C ILE A 128 14.94 8.22 7.00
N GLN A 129 13.88 8.17 7.82
CA GLN A 129 13.75 8.91 9.08
C GLN A 129 14.82 8.49 10.10
N SER A 130 15.31 7.25 10.01
CA SER A 130 16.40 6.73 10.85
C SER A 130 17.80 7.01 10.29
N GLY A 131 17.91 7.64 9.11
CA GLY A 131 19.18 7.89 8.42
C GLY A 131 19.83 6.62 7.84
N TRP A 132 19.10 5.50 7.76
CA TRP A 132 19.64 4.20 7.35
C TRP A 132 19.83 4.06 5.85
N LEU A 133 18.93 4.68 5.07
CA LEU A 133 18.97 4.77 3.62
C LEU A 133 18.59 6.19 3.19
N ASN A 134 19.27 6.73 2.18
CA ASN A 134 18.96 8.06 1.65
C ASN A 134 17.98 7.99 0.46
N VAL A 135 17.53 9.17 0.01
CA VAL A 135 16.56 9.31 -1.10
C VAL A 135 17.10 8.70 -2.39
N VAL A 136 18.39 8.89 -2.70
CA VAL A 136 19.01 8.33 -3.92
C VAL A 136 18.95 6.79 -3.90
N GLN A 137 19.36 6.16 -2.80
CA GLN A 137 19.35 4.70 -2.65
C GLN A 137 17.95 4.12 -2.79
N LEU A 138 16.94 4.78 -2.20
CA LEU A 138 15.56 4.34 -2.31
C LEU A 138 14.98 4.56 -3.69
N LYS A 139 15.31 5.66 -4.38
CA LYS A 139 14.94 5.83 -5.78
C LYS A 139 15.56 4.73 -6.66
N CYS A 140 16.82 4.38 -6.44
CA CYS A 140 17.44 3.25 -7.13
C CYS A 140 16.70 1.93 -6.85
N LEU A 141 16.33 1.67 -5.60
CA LEU A 141 15.54 0.48 -5.23
C LEU A 141 14.18 0.45 -5.95
N ALA A 142 13.45 1.57 -5.96
CA ALA A 142 12.15 1.69 -6.60
C ALA A 142 12.22 1.49 -8.12
N TRP A 143 13.19 2.12 -8.79
CA TRP A 143 13.41 1.96 -10.24
C TRP A 143 13.86 0.55 -10.61
N SER A 144 14.71 -0.08 -9.79
CA SER A 144 15.09 -1.49 -9.99
C SER A 144 13.89 -2.41 -9.86
N ALA A 145 13.05 -2.23 -8.84
CA ALA A 145 11.83 -3.01 -8.66
C ALA A 145 10.86 -2.82 -9.84
N LEU A 146 10.67 -1.59 -10.31
CA LEU A 146 9.82 -1.31 -11.48
C LEU A 146 10.38 -1.94 -12.77
N THR A 147 11.70 -1.93 -12.96
CA THR A 147 12.35 -2.57 -14.10
C THR A 147 12.16 -4.09 -14.06
N ILE A 148 12.37 -4.72 -12.90
CA ILE A 148 12.13 -6.15 -12.70
C ILE A 148 10.66 -6.49 -12.96
N ALA A 149 9.72 -5.68 -12.47
CA ALA A 149 8.30 -5.87 -12.74
C ALA A 149 7.97 -5.84 -14.23
N GLY A 150 8.56 -4.89 -14.98
CA GLY A 150 8.39 -4.81 -16.43
C GLY A 150 8.89 -6.06 -17.16
N LEU A 151 10.09 -6.54 -16.80
CA LEU A 151 10.68 -7.75 -17.37
C LEU A 151 9.84 -9.00 -17.06
N LEU A 152 9.38 -9.14 -15.81
CA LEU A 152 8.54 -10.26 -15.40
C LEU A 152 7.13 -10.22 -16.01
N SER A 153 6.67 -9.06 -16.48
CA SER A 153 5.36 -8.94 -17.14
C SER A 153 5.37 -9.40 -18.61
N VAL A 154 6.54 -9.58 -19.23
CA VAL A 154 6.69 -9.90 -20.67
C VAL A 154 5.91 -11.15 -21.09
N PRO A 155 5.97 -12.30 -20.38
CA PRO A 155 5.20 -13.48 -20.78
C PRO A 155 3.69 -13.23 -20.87
N ALA A 156 3.15 -12.46 -19.91
CA ALA A 156 1.72 -12.13 -19.88
C ALA A 156 1.34 -11.16 -21.02
N ILE A 157 2.20 -10.17 -21.30
CA ILE A 157 2.01 -9.21 -22.40
C ILE A 157 1.96 -9.93 -23.76
N ILE A 158 2.87 -10.89 -24.00
CA ILE A 158 2.92 -11.63 -25.27
C ILE A 158 1.64 -12.45 -25.47
N LYS A 159 1.12 -13.08 -24.42
CA LYS A 159 -0.07 -13.93 -24.50
C LYS A 159 -1.38 -13.16 -24.60
N SER A 160 -1.48 -12.05 -23.88
CA SER A 160 -2.75 -11.34 -23.66
C SER A 160 -2.56 -9.82 -23.73
N PRO A 161 -2.09 -9.27 -24.86
CA PRO A 161 -1.62 -7.90 -24.95
C PRO A 161 -2.70 -6.87 -24.61
N GLU A 162 -3.94 -7.07 -25.03
CA GLU A 162 -5.05 -6.13 -24.82
C GLU A 162 -5.38 -5.92 -23.33
N TYR A 163 -5.58 -7.01 -22.57
CA TYR A 163 -5.94 -6.95 -21.16
C TYR A 163 -4.75 -6.53 -20.29
N ILE A 164 -3.56 -7.05 -20.59
CA ILE A 164 -2.36 -6.74 -19.81
C ILE A 164 -1.90 -5.31 -20.08
N PHE A 165 -2.08 -4.78 -21.30
CA PHE A 165 -1.81 -3.37 -21.57
C PHE A 165 -2.72 -2.46 -20.74
N ALA A 166 -4.02 -2.75 -20.67
CA ALA A 166 -4.94 -2.00 -19.81
C ALA A 166 -4.50 -2.05 -18.33
N CYS A 167 -4.18 -3.24 -17.81
CA CYS A 167 -3.68 -3.40 -16.45
C CYS A 167 -2.37 -2.63 -16.23
N ALA A 168 -1.44 -2.67 -17.18
CA ALA A 168 -0.16 -1.98 -17.12
C ALA A 168 -0.31 -0.46 -17.12
N VAL A 169 -1.28 0.10 -17.87
CA VAL A 169 -1.58 1.53 -17.83
C VAL A 169 -2.04 1.96 -16.43
N PHE A 170 -3.00 1.24 -15.84
CA PHE A 170 -3.46 1.55 -14.48
C PHE A 170 -2.35 1.36 -13.44
N ALA A 171 -1.56 0.28 -13.56
CA ALA A 171 -0.43 0.03 -12.67
C ALA A 171 0.64 1.12 -12.78
N GLY A 172 0.99 1.55 -13.99
CA GLY A 172 1.93 2.64 -14.23
C GLY A 172 1.44 3.98 -13.66
N LEU A 173 0.16 4.31 -13.87
CA LEU A 173 -0.49 5.47 -13.25
C LEU A 173 -0.48 5.39 -11.73
N GLY A 174 -0.69 4.19 -11.17
CA GLY A 174 -0.55 3.92 -9.75
C GLY A 174 0.86 4.20 -9.25
N VAL A 175 1.85 3.46 -9.75
CA VAL A 175 3.24 3.54 -9.28
C VAL A 175 3.80 4.96 -9.40
N MET A 176 3.60 5.62 -10.55
CA MET A 176 4.18 6.94 -10.82
C MET A 176 3.32 8.10 -10.31
N GLY A 177 1.99 7.96 -10.41
CA GLY A 177 1.05 9.05 -10.15
C GLY A 177 0.50 9.08 -8.74
N TYR A 178 0.62 8.00 -7.95
CA TYR A 178 0.05 7.94 -6.60
C TYR A 178 0.60 9.05 -5.69
N SER A 179 1.93 9.15 -5.59
CA SER A 179 2.61 10.18 -4.78
C SER A 179 3.39 11.20 -5.64
N GLY A 180 3.82 10.81 -6.84
CA GLY A 180 4.65 11.61 -7.72
C GLY A 180 3.92 12.72 -8.50
N LYS A 181 4.69 13.73 -8.94
CA LYS A 181 4.21 14.76 -9.89
C LYS A 181 3.99 14.13 -11.29
N PRO A 182 3.02 14.63 -12.08
CA PRO A 182 2.12 15.76 -11.81
C PRO A 182 0.81 15.38 -11.10
N PHE A 183 0.49 14.09 -11.00
CA PHE A 183 -0.85 13.63 -10.62
C PHE A 183 -1.13 13.66 -9.12
N ARG A 184 -0.22 13.12 -8.29
CA ARG A 184 -0.30 13.16 -6.82
C ARG A 184 -1.65 12.66 -6.28
N PHE A 185 -2.14 11.53 -6.78
CA PHE A 185 -3.49 11.02 -6.49
C PHE A 185 -3.77 10.89 -4.98
N LYS A 186 -2.81 10.41 -4.19
CA LYS A 186 -2.87 10.34 -2.72
C LYS A 186 -3.28 11.68 -2.10
N TYR A 187 -2.70 12.77 -2.59
CA TYR A 187 -2.88 14.12 -2.06
C TYR A 187 -4.03 14.89 -2.71
N ARG A 188 -4.88 14.22 -3.51
CA ARG A 188 -6.06 14.79 -4.18
C ARG A 188 -7.34 13.99 -3.90
N ALA A 189 -7.37 13.27 -2.78
CA ALA A 189 -8.47 12.40 -2.35
C ALA A 189 -8.81 11.27 -3.34
N LEU A 190 -7.86 10.90 -4.20
CA LEU A 190 -7.99 9.78 -5.15
C LEU A 190 -7.19 8.55 -4.72
N GLY A 191 -6.48 8.61 -3.57
CA GLY A 191 -5.68 7.51 -3.06
C GLY A 191 -6.49 6.23 -2.89
N ASP A 192 -7.65 6.31 -2.23
CA ASP A 192 -8.57 5.20 -2.01
C ASP A 192 -9.03 4.54 -3.31
N LEU A 193 -9.33 5.32 -4.36
CA LEU A 193 -9.72 4.78 -5.66
C LEU A 193 -8.59 3.97 -6.30
N PHE A 194 -7.36 4.47 -6.26
CA PHE A 194 -6.21 3.75 -6.81
C PHE A 194 -5.87 2.50 -5.99
N VAL A 195 -5.96 2.55 -4.65
CA VAL A 195 -5.79 1.36 -3.81
C VAL A 195 -6.89 0.33 -4.10
N PHE A 196 -8.14 0.75 -4.20
CA PHE A 196 -9.26 -0.15 -4.56
C PHE A 196 -8.99 -0.88 -5.88
N LEU A 197 -8.60 -0.14 -6.92
CA LEU A 197 -8.35 -0.70 -8.25
C LEU A 197 -7.12 -1.62 -8.25
N LEU A 198 -6.00 -1.16 -7.68
CA LEU A 198 -4.69 -1.81 -7.82
C LEU A 198 -4.45 -2.94 -6.81
N CYS A 199 -5.11 -2.93 -5.66
CA CYS A 199 -5.11 -4.06 -4.72
C CYS A 199 -6.35 -4.96 -4.90
N GLY A 200 -7.22 -4.63 -5.86
CA GLY A 200 -8.50 -5.31 -6.08
C GLY A 200 -8.71 -5.74 -7.53
N PRO A 201 -9.67 -5.16 -8.28
CA PRO A 201 -10.02 -5.63 -9.61
C PRO A 201 -8.86 -5.72 -10.60
N ILE A 202 -7.98 -4.72 -10.71
CA ILE A 202 -6.88 -4.74 -11.69
C ILE A 202 -5.89 -5.86 -11.35
N LEU A 203 -5.58 -6.05 -10.06
CA LEU A 203 -4.70 -7.13 -9.62
C LEU A 203 -5.30 -8.49 -9.93
N THR A 204 -6.54 -8.73 -9.48
CA THR A 204 -7.20 -10.03 -9.64
C THR A 204 -7.43 -10.39 -11.10
N ILE A 205 -7.82 -9.42 -11.93
CA ILE A 205 -7.92 -9.58 -13.38
C ILE A 205 -6.54 -9.91 -13.98
N GLY A 206 -5.50 -9.15 -13.63
CA GLY A 206 -4.14 -9.38 -14.14
C GLY A 206 -3.63 -10.79 -13.82
N VAL A 207 -3.85 -11.26 -12.58
CA VAL A 207 -3.52 -12.64 -12.16
C VAL A 207 -4.30 -13.66 -12.97
N SER A 208 -5.62 -13.45 -13.15
CA SER A 208 -6.47 -14.39 -13.89
C SER A 208 -6.07 -14.49 -15.36
N ILE A 209 -5.82 -13.36 -16.01
CA ILE A 209 -5.36 -13.32 -17.40
C ILE A 209 -3.99 -13.99 -17.54
N ALA A 210 -3.06 -13.74 -16.62
CA ALA A 210 -1.77 -14.41 -16.62
C ALA A 210 -1.87 -15.93 -16.38
N ALA A 211 -2.83 -16.37 -15.57
CA ALA A 211 -3.03 -17.78 -15.25
C ALA A 211 -3.68 -18.58 -16.39
N ILE A 212 -4.78 -18.06 -16.95
CA ILE A 212 -5.67 -18.83 -17.83
C ILE A 212 -6.13 -18.06 -19.08
N ASN A 213 -5.70 -16.82 -19.26
CA ASN A 213 -6.11 -15.92 -20.36
C ASN A 213 -7.64 -15.77 -20.51
N GLN A 214 -8.36 -15.67 -19.39
CA GLN A 214 -9.81 -15.47 -19.38
C GLN A 214 -10.23 -14.44 -18.33
N LEU A 215 -11.22 -13.63 -18.70
CA LEU A 215 -11.96 -12.77 -17.78
C LEU A 215 -13.14 -13.53 -17.20
N ASN A 216 -13.28 -13.46 -15.87
CA ASN A 216 -14.40 -14.06 -15.16
C ASN A 216 -14.99 -13.04 -14.19
N ILE A 217 -16.32 -12.90 -14.18
CA ILE A 217 -17.01 -11.95 -13.29
C ILE A 217 -16.71 -12.23 -11.82
N SER A 218 -16.57 -13.51 -11.44
CA SER A 218 -16.19 -13.92 -10.09
C SER A 218 -14.82 -13.39 -9.67
N VAL A 219 -13.86 -13.35 -10.61
CA VAL A 219 -12.52 -12.76 -10.37
C VAL A 219 -12.66 -11.27 -10.09
N VAL A 220 -13.49 -10.55 -10.85
CA VAL A 220 -13.75 -9.12 -10.62
C VAL A 220 -14.39 -8.90 -9.25
N MET A 221 -15.37 -9.73 -8.85
CA MET A 221 -16.03 -9.64 -7.54
C MET A 221 -15.07 -9.95 -6.37
N MET A 222 -14.17 -10.93 -6.54
CA MET A 222 -13.07 -11.16 -5.58
C MET A 222 -12.16 -9.94 -5.51
N GLY A 223 -11.85 -9.32 -6.65
CA GLY A 223 -11.13 -8.06 -6.72
C GLY A 223 -11.82 -6.93 -5.96
N ILE A 224 -13.14 -6.78 -6.11
CA ILE A 224 -13.93 -5.80 -5.35
C ILE A 224 -13.78 -6.04 -3.85
N PHE A 225 -13.90 -7.31 -3.40
CA PHE A 225 -13.70 -7.66 -2.00
C PHE A 225 -12.30 -7.23 -1.50
N PHE A 226 -11.24 -7.67 -2.18
CA PHE A 226 -9.86 -7.40 -1.78
C PHE A 226 -9.52 -5.90 -1.82
N GLY A 227 -9.99 -5.19 -2.85
CA GLY A 227 -9.82 -3.75 -2.97
C GLY A 227 -10.49 -2.98 -1.82
N LEU A 228 -11.71 -3.36 -1.43
CA LEU A 228 -12.43 -2.71 -0.33
C LEU A 228 -11.75 -2.92 1.01
N ILE A 229 -11.29 -4.13 1.31
CA ILE A 229 -10.58 -4.39 2.58
C ILE A 229 -9.20 -3.71 2.60
N ALA A 230 -8.54 -3.54 1.45
CA ALA A 230 -7.31 -2.76 1.32
C ALA A 230 -7.56 -1.26 1.56
N CYS A 231 -8.66 -0.70 1.04
CA CYS A 231 -9.11 0.65 1.38
C CYS A 231 -9.38 0.81 2.88
N GLY A 232 -9.87 -0.24 3.56
CA GLY A 232 -9.99 -0.25 5.02
C GLY A 232 -8.66 -0.02 5.75
N ILE A 233 -7.55 -0.58 5.25
CA ILE A 233 -6.21 -0.28 5.80
C ILE A 233 -5.85 1.19 5.57
N LEU A 234 -6.01 1.66 4.32
CA LEU A 234 -5.64 3.02 3.94
C LEU A 234 -6.45 4.07 4.71
N ASN A 235 -7.76 3.87 4.88
CA ASN A 235 -8.60 4.82 5.59
C ASN A 235 -8.32 4.81 7.09
N ALA A 236 -8.04 3.66 7.71
CA ALA A 236 -7.57 3.61 9.10
C ALA A 236 -6.23 4.35 9.27
N ASN A 237 -5.32 4.23 8.31
CA ASN A 237 -4.08 5.02 8.29
C ASN A 237 -4.37 6.53 8.18
N ASN A 238 -5.17 6.93 7.19
CA ASN A 238 -5.49 8.33 6.93
C ASN A 238 -6.31 8.96 8.06
N ILE A 239 -7.09 8.20 8.83
CA ILE A 239 -7.81 8.67 10.03
C ILE A 239 -6.83 9.19 11.09
N ASN A 240 -5.79 8.42 11.41
CA ASN A 240 -4.77 8.84 12.39
C ASN A 240 -3.98 10.04 11.87
N ASP A 241 -3.82 10.15 10.56
CA ASP A 241 -3.00 11.17 9.94
C ASP A 241 -3.79 12.43 9.54
N ILE A 242 -5.12 12.52 9.82
CA ILE A 242 -5.98 13.67 9.43
C ILE A 242 -5.36 15.02 9.80
N ASN A 243 -4.87 15.17 11.03
CA ASN A 243 -4.32 16.44 11.52
C ASN A 243 -3.01 16.78 10.81
N VAL A 244 -2.12 15.79 10.65
CA VAL A 244 -0.81 15.94 9.99
C VAL A 244 -0.97 16.23 8.49
N ASP A 245 -1.86 15.49 7.83
CA ASP A 245 -2.20 15.67 6.42
C ASP A 245 -2.75 17.08 6.16
N SER A 246 -3.71 17.51 7.00
CA SER A 246 -4.33 18.83 6.84
C SER A 246 -3.33 19.97 7.03
N GLN A 247 -2.41 19.86 7.99
CA GLN A 247 -1.37 20.86 8.24
C GLN A 247 -0.31 20.90 7.13
N SER A 248 0.00 19.77 6.50
CA SER A 248 0.96 19.69 5.38
C SER A 248 0.35 20.06 4.03
N GLY A 249 -0.95 20.35 3.98
CA GLY A 249 -1.69 20.63 2.74
C GLY A 249 -1.99 19.39 1.90
N ALA A 250 -1.75 18.19 2.44
CA ALA A 250 -2.21 16.94 1.85
C ALA A 250 -3.73 16.84 1.95
N ARG A 251 -4.37 16.35 0.88
CA ARG A 251 -5.81 16.08 0.86
C ARG A 251 -6.03 14.59 0.62
N THR A 252 -6.06 13.79 1.69
CA THR A 252 -6.54 12.40 1.66
C THR A 252 -8.06 12.36 1.76
N LEU A 253 -8.71 11.27 1.35
CA LEU A 253 -10.18 11.18 1.41
C LEU A 253 -10.70 11.36 2.86
N ALA A 254 -10.01 10.75 3.84
CA ALA A 254 -10.33 10.92 5.27
C ALA A 254 -10.17 12.37 5.73
N SER A 255 -9.09 13.07 5.35
CA SER A 255 -8.89 14.49 5.71
C SER A 255 -9.97 15.41 5.12
N VAL A 256 -10.41 15.15 3.88
CA VAL A 256 -11.46 15.94 3.20
C VAL A 256 -12.84 15.69 3.80
N LEU A 257 -13.14 14.43 4.15
CA LEU A 257 -14.39 14.05 4.77
C LEU A 257 -14.48 14.48 6.24
N GLY A 258 -13.33 14.57 6.91
CA GLY A 258 -13.20 14.76 8.35
C GLY A 258 -13.47 13.47 9.14
N PHE A 259 -13.02 13.48 10.40
CA PHE A 259 -13.00 12.29 11.26
C PHE A 259 -14.35 11.56 11.34
N ARG A 260 -15.47 12.30 11.52
CA ARG A 260 -16.81 11.68 11.64
C ARG A 260 -17.20 10.87 10.40
N LYS A 261 -17.00 11.40 9.20
CA LYS A 261 -17.37 10.74 7.95
C LYS A 261 -16.37 9.65 7.57
N ALA A 262 -15.08 9.83 7.89
CA ALA A 262 -14.05 8.81 7.69
C ALA A 262 -14.35 7.51 8.47
N ARG A 263 -14.96 7.60 9.66
CA ARG A 263 -15.44 6.41 10.41
C ARG A 263 -16.55 5.66 9.68
N TRP A 264 -17.53 6.37 9.14
CA TRP A 264 -18.59 5.76 8.33
C TRP A 264 -18.05 5.18 7.01
N LEU A 265 -17.04 5.82 6.43
CA LEU A 265 -16.34 5.27 5.27
C LEU A 265 -15.63 3.94 5.61
N GLN A 266 -15.04 3.81 6.80
CA GLN A 266 -14.50 2.55 7.29
C GLN A 266 -15.58 1.45 7.35
N THR A 267 -16.74 1.76 7.91
CA THR A 267 -17.89 0.84 7.95
C THR A 267 -18.34 0.45 6.55
N PHE A 268 -18.45 1.41 5.63
CA PHE A 268 -18.82 1.17 4.24
C PHE A 268 -17.88 0.17 3.57
N TYR A 269 -16.57 0.31 3.72
CA TYR A 269 -15.61 -0.63 3.12
C TYR A 269 -15.84 -2.07 3.57
N TYR A 270 -16.02 -2.30 4.87
CA TYR A 270 -16.29 -3.65 5.37
C TYR A 270 -17.66 -4.15 4.92
N VAL A 271 -18.73 -3.37 5.06
CA VAL A 271 -20.08 -3.81 4.64
C VAL A 271 -20.11 -4.15 3.15
N ALA A 272 -19.55 -3.29 2.28
CA ALA A 272 -19.50 -3.53 0.85
C ALA A 272 -18.65 -4.77 0.50
N ALA A 273 -17.56 -5.03 1.22
CA ALA A 273 -16.76 -6.23 1.03
C ALA A 273 -17.60 -7.48 1.34
N PHE A 274 -18.32 -7.49 2.46
CA PHE A 274 -19.18 -8.60 2.86
C PHE A 274 -20.37 -8.81 1.93
N VAL A 275 -20.91 -7.74 1.33
CA VAL A 275 -21.92 -7.84 0.27
C VAL A 275 -21.34 -8.52 -0.96
N SER A 276 -20.14 -8.13 -1.41
CA SER A 276 -19.44 -8.82 -2.52
C SER A 276 -19.25 -10.31 -2.23
N LEU A 277 -18.83 -10.62 -1.00
CA LEU A 277 -18.60 -11.99 -0.54
C LEU A 277 -19.88 -12.82 -0.49
N PHE A 278 -21.01 -12.23 -0.07
CA PHE A 278 -22.31 -12.90 -0.08
C PHE A 278 -22.70 -13.35 -1.48
N PHE A 279 -22.55 -12.47 -2.48
CA PHE A 279 -22.82 -12.82 -3.88
C PHE A 279 -21.87 -13.91 -4.40
N LEU A 280 -20.59 -13.84 -4.05
CA LEU A 280 -19.62 -14.89 -4.39
C LEU A 280 -20.00 -16.24 -3.75
N ALA A 281 -20.45 -16.24 -2.51
CA ALA A 281 -20.90 -17.46 -1.82
C ALA A 281 -22.15 -18.06 -2.46
N TRP A 282 -23.06 -17.20 -2.94
CA TRP A 282 -24.26 -17.62 -3.66
C TRP A 282 -23.95 -18.22 -5.04
N THR A 283 -22.98 -17.65 -5.77
CA THR A 283 -22.68 -18.05 -7.16
C THR A 283 -21.64 -19.17 -7.29
N ILE A 284 -20.71 -19.29 -6.33
CA ILE A 284 -19.60 -20.24 -6.39
C ILE A 284 -19.76 -21.35 -5.35
N SER A 285 -19.77 -20.99 -4.06
CA SER A 285 -19.86 -21.97 -2.97
C SER A 285 -20.13 -21.32 -1.61
N PRO A 286 -21.00 -21.91 -0.76
CA PRO A 286 -21.22 -21.45 0.62
C PRO A 286 -19.95 -21.37 1.48
N TRP A 287 -18.88 -22.11 1.14
CA TRP A 287 -17.60 -22.03 1.86
C TRP A 287 -17.02 -20.61 1.86
N LEU A 288 -17.31 -19.79 0.85
CA LEU A 288 -16.91 -18.38 0.81
C LEU A 288 -17.60 -17.52 1.89
N MET A 289 -18.51 -18.06 2.70
CA MET A 289 -19.00 -17.41 3.90
C MET A 289 -18.05 -17.53 5.10
N LEU A 290 -16.97 -18.32 5.05
CA LEU A 290 -16.03 -18.46 6.17
C LEU A 290 -15.46 -17.12 6.71
N PRO A 291 -15.17 -16.09 5.88
CA PRO A 291 -14.74 -14.78 6.38
C PRO A 291 -15.74 -14.09 7.33
N TRP A 292 -17.00 -14.51 7.39
CA TRP A 292 -17.99 -14.04 8.39
C TRP A 292 -17.60 -14.37 9.83
N LEU A 293 -16.71 -15.34 10.05
CA LEU A 293 -16.12 -15.59 11.36
C LEU A 293 -15.29 -14.40 11.89
N SER A 294 -14.88 -13.46 11.03
CA SER A 294 -14.14 -12.25 11.42
C SER A 294 -15.03 -11.10 11.90
N ILE A 295 -16.36 -11.24 11.86
CA ILE A 295 -17.31 -10.19 12.30
C ILE A 295 -17.00 -9.67 13.72
N PRO A 296 -16.68 -10.51 14.73
CA PRO A 296 -16.32 -10.00 16.06
C PRO A 296 -15.10 -9.07 16.04
N LEU A 297 -14.10 -9.38 15.20
CA LEU A 297 -12.89 -8.55 15.07
C LEU A 297 -13.20 -7.22 14.36
N ILE A 298 -14.05 -7.26 13.32
CA ILE A 298 -14.51 -6.05 12.61
C ILE A 298 -15.33 -5.18 13.55
N TYR A 299 -16.22 -5.79 14.33
CA TYR A 299 -17.03 -5.08 15.34
C TYR A 299 -16.14 -4.41 16.37
N GLN A 300 -15.11 -5.09 16.89
CA GLN A 300 -14.13 -4.49 17.81
C GLN A 300 -13.42 -3.30 17.16
N HIS A 301 -12.91 -3.47 15.94
CA HIS A 301 -12.22 -2.40 15.21
C HIS A 301 -13.11 -1.16 14.97
N LEU A 302 -14.36 -1.38 14.53
CA LEU A 302 -15.32 -0.30 14.35
C LEU A 302 -15.73 0.33 15.69
N SER A 303 -15.91 -0.48 16.74
CA SER A 303 -16.25 0.03 18.08
C SER A 303 -15.16 0.97 18.60
N THR A 304 -13.88 0.62 18.47
CA THR A 304 -12.77 1.51 18.83
C THR A 304 -12.86 2.84 18.08
N LEU A 305 -13.14 2.82 16.77
CA LEU A 305 -13.32 4.03 15.98
C LEU A 305 -14.52 4.88 16.43
N PHE A 306 -15.66 4.25 16.71
CA PHE A 306 -16.88 4.97 17.09
C PHE A 306 -16.85 5.51 18.53
N LEU A 307 -16.11 4.84 19.43
CA LEU A 307 -15.88 5.30 20.80
C LEU A 307 -14.88 6.47 20.87
N ALA A 308 -13.90 6.52 19.96
CA ALA A 308 -12.96 7.62 19.89
C ALA A 308 -13.66 8.95 19.56
N GLN A 309 -13.32 10.01 20.29
CA GLN A 309 -13.92 11.33 20.11
C GLN A 309 -13.19 12.17 19.06
N ARG A 310 -11.88 11.93 18.88
CA ARG A 310 -10.99 12.69 18.00
C ARG A 310 -10.06 11.74 17.24
N CYS A 311 -9.43 12.24 16.18
CA CYS A 311 -8.49 11.47 15.36
C CYS A 311 -7.13 11.21 16.02
N ASP A 312 -6.77 12.02 17.03
CA ASP A 312 -5.52 11.94 17.81
C ASP A 312 -5.70 11.23 19.16
N ASP A 313 -6.83 10.55 19.35
CA ASP A 313 -7.12 9.75 20.54
C ASP A 313 -6.12 8.58 20.68
N GLU A 314 -5.54 8.38 21.86
CA GLU A 314 -4.56 7.31 22.12
C GLU A 314 -5.12 5.92 21.82
N SER A 315 -6.43 5.73 21.97
CA SER A 315 -7.12 4.47 21.61
C SER A 315 -6.99 4.12 20.12
N LEU A 316 -6.71 5.11 19.26
CA LEU A 316 -6.52 4.92 17.82
C LEU A 316 -5.06 4.64 17.45
N ALA A 317 -4.11 4.65 18.39
CA ALA A 317 -2.69 4.46 18.09
C ALA A 317 -2.41 3.18 17.28
N SER A 318 -3.14 2.09 17.56
CA SER A 318 -3.00 0.81 16.85
C SER A 318 -3.95 0.62 15.67
N ILE A 319 -4.90 1.53 15.42
CA ILE A 319 -6.05 1.25 14.54
C ILE A 319 -5.64 0.86 13.11
N ARG A 320 -4.57 1.48 12.58
CA ARG A 320 -4.00 1.15 11.26
C ARG A 320 -3.41 -0.26 11.22
N PHE A 321 -2.78 -0.71 12.30
CA PHE A 321 -2.24 -2.07 12.41
C PHE A 321 -3.36 -3.08 12.57
N ASP A 322 -4.42 -2.74 13.31
CA ASP A 322 -5.57 -3.62 13.48
C ASP A 322 -6.36 -3.78 12.18
N ALA A 323 -6.49 -2.73 11.37
CA ALA A 323 -7.02 -2.83 10.00
C ALA A 323 -6.17 -3.75 9.11
N ALA A 324 -4.84 -3.68 9.20
CA ALA A 324 -3.94 -4.57 8.46
C ALA A 324 -4.06 -6.04 8.91
N LYS A 325 -4.18 -6.30 10.21
CA LYS A 325 -4.45 -7.65 10.75
C LYS A 325 -5.79 -8.19 10.25
N LEU A 326 -6.83 -7.35 10.26
CA LEU A 326 -8.16 -7.70 9.74
C LEU A 326 -8.11 -8.06 8.26
N HIS A 327 -7.44 -7.25 7.45
CA HIS A 327 -7.23 -7.55 6.03
C HIS A 327 -6.54 -8.91 5.85
N MET A 328 -5.46 -9.17 6.59
CA MET A 328 -4.74 -10.44 6.54
C MET A 328 -5.63 -11.62 6.94
N ALA A 329 -6.37 -11.51 8.05
CA ALA A 329 -7.29 -12.56 8.51
C ALA A 329 -8.37 -12.86 7.48
N LEU A 330 -9.03 -11.83 6.95
CA LEU A 330 -10.04 -11.95 5.88
C LEU A 330 -9.47 -12.62 4.63
N SER A 331 -8.26 -12.23 4.24
CA SER A 331 -7.59 -12.77 3.05
C SER A 331 -7.21 -14.24 3.21
N VAL A 332 -6.72 -14.63 4.38
CA VAL A 332 -6.44 -16.04 4.73
C VAL A 332 -7.73 -16.85 4.73
N LEU A 333 -8.81 -16.34 5.34
CA LEU A 333 -10.09 -17.04 5.38
C LEU A 333 -10.67 -17.27 3.99
N ILE A 334 -10.53 -16.33 3.05
CA ILE A 334 -10.91 -16.56 1.64
C ILE A 334 -10.04 -17.64 1.00
N CYS A 335 -8.72 -17.61 1.18
CA CYS A 335 -7.85 -18.65 0.63
C CYS A 335 -8.24 -20.03 1.17
N VAL A 336 -8.48 -20.16 2.48
CA VAL A 336 -8.97 -21.40 3.09
C VAL A 336 -10.34 -21.80 2.52
N SER A 337 -11.25 -20.84 2.35
CA SER A 337 -12.57 -21.10 1.76
C SER A 337 -12.45 -21.73 0.37
N LEU A 338 -11.56 -21.20 -0.47
CA LEU A 338 -11.33 -21.71 -1.83
C LEU A 338 -10.67 -23.08 -1.82
N MET A 339 -9.76 -23.36 -0.87
CA MET A 339 -9.17 -24.69 -0.69
C MET A 339 -10.22 -25.75 -0.29
N LEU A 340 -11.28 -25.37 0.43
CA LEU A 340 -12.37 -26.26 0.80
C LEU A 340 -13.34 -26.56 -0.36
N ILE A 341 -13.23 -25.83 -1.47
CA ILE A 341 -14.02 -26.06 -2.70
C ILE A 341 -13.32 -27.08 -3.61
N VAL A 342 -11.99 -27.10 -3.61
CA VAL A 342 -11.14 -28.06 -4.36
C VAL A 342 -11.42 -29.48 -3.89
#